data_AF-A0A1I1R6Y7-F1
#
_entry.id   AF-A0A1I1R6Y7-F1
#
_cell.length_a   1.000
_cell.length_b   1.000
_cell.length_c   1.000
_cell.angle_alpha   90.00
_cell.angle_beta   90.00
_cell.angle_gamma   90.00
#
_symmetry.space_group_name_H-M   'P 1'
#
loop_
_entity.id
_entity.type
_entity.pdbx_description
1 polymer ?
#
loop_
_entity_poly.entity_id
_entity_poly.type
_entity_poly.pdbx_seq_one_letter_code
_entity_poly.pdbx_strand_id
1 'polypeptide(L)'
;MADTIKVSNELKNIANIIGEAAELVSNASKMYEQDFESFIGMYLGKAENDEKILANNFIKDLNTLSYFYGQAEYYVNYCLENLSAQDKEEAESYNANMV
;
A
#
# COMPACT_ATOMS: atom_id res chain seq x y z
N MET A 1 32.55 11.94 1.56
CA MET A 1 31.35 12.66 1.07
C MET A 1 30.18 11.90 1.66
N ALA A 2 29.27 12.58 2.35
CA ALA A 2 28.04 11.94 2.82
C ALA A 2 27.18 11.67 1.58
N ASP A 3 26.75 10.43 1.41
CA ASP A 3 25.84 10.04 0.32
C ASP A 3 24.52 10.79 0.51
N THR A 4 24.30 11.83 -0.27
CA THR A 4 23.05 12.58 -0.30
C THR A 4 21.96 11.67 -0.85
N ILE A 5 20.94 11.38 -0.03
CA ILE A 5 19.79 10.59 -0.46
C ILE A 5 19.04 11.41 -1.51
N LYS A 6 19.24 11.09 -2.78
CA LYS A 6 18.50 11.68 -3.89
C LYS A 6 17.04 11.26 -3.77
N VAL A 7 16.20 12.13 -3.23
CA VAL A 7 14.75 11.93 -3.28
C VAL A 7 14.22 12.59 -4.55
N SER A 8 14.17 11.83 -5.64
CA SER A 8 13.62 12.28 -6.92
C SER A 8 12.09 12.30 -6.86
N ASN A 9 11.45 13.07 -7.76
CA ASN A 9 9.99 13.00 -7.99
C ASN A 9 9.52 11.56 -8.25
N GLU A 10 10.40 10.68 -8.73
CA GLU A 10 10.10 9.27 -8.94
C GLU A 10 9.79 8.56 -7.62
N LEU A 11 10.50 8.88 -6.53
CA LEU A 11 10.25 8.30 -5.22
C LEU A 11 8.87 8.70 -4.68
N LYS A 12 8.48 9.96 -4.89
CA LYS A 12 7.14 10.46 -4.55
C LYS A 12 6.05 9.80 -5.40
N ASN A 13 6.29 9.61 -6.69
CA ASN A 13 5.38 8.86 -7.56
C ASN A 13 5.24 7.41 -7.12
N ILE A 14 6.34 6.76 -6.73
CA ILE A 14 6.33 5.40 -6.18
C ILE A 14 5.50 5.33 -4.89
N ALA A 15 5.66 6.30 -3.98
CA ALA A 15 4.85 6.38 -2.75
C ALA A 15 3.36 6.46 -3.05
N ASN A 16 2.96 7.35 -3.98
CA ASN A 16 1.57 7.49 -4.39
C ASN A 16 1.02 6.19 -4.99
N ILE A 17 1.77 5.53 -5.89
CA ILE A 17 1.36 4.25 -6.50
C ILE A 17 1.17 3.18 -5.43
N ILE A 18 2.06 3.12 -4.43
CA ILE A 18 1.97 2.18 -3.32
C ILE A 18 0.76 2.47 -2.44
N GLY A 19 0.47 3.74 -2.14
CA GLY A 19 -0.71 4.17 -1.39
C GLY A 19 -2.01 3.77 -2.10
N GLU A 20 -2.10 4.04 -3.40
CA GLU A 20 -3.23 3.60 -4.24
C GLU A 20 -3.39 2.06 -4.23
N ALA A 21 -2.27 1.32 -4.30
CA ALA A 21 -2.30 -0.14 -4.20
C ALA A 21 -2.78 -0.62 -2.82
N ALA A 22 -2.37 0.04 -1.74
CA ALA A 22 -2.83 -0.26 -0.38
C ALA A 22 -4.34 -0.11 -0.25
N GLU A 23 -4.90 0.97 -0.79
CA GLU A 23 -6.33 1.24 -0.80
C GLU A 23 -7.11 0.22 -1.64
N LEU A 24 -6.63 -0.09 -2.85
CA LEU A 24 -7.25 -1.09 -3.73
C LEU A 24 -7.31 -2.48 -3.06
N VAL A 25 -6.22 -2.90 -2.41
CA VAL A 25 -6.19 -4.19 -1.69
C VAL A 25 -7.11 -4.18 -0.47
N SER A 26 -7.19 -3.06 0.27
CA SER A 26 -8.12 -2.92 1.40
C SER A 26 -9.58 -3.00 0.94
N ASN A 27 -9.91 -2.35 -0.19
CA ASN A 27 -11.25 -2.40 -0.74
C ASN A 27 -11.60 -3.81 -1.25
N ALA A 28 -10.65 -4.49 -1.88
CA ALA A 28 -10.82 -5.88 -2.27
C ALA A 28 -11.08 -6.78 -1.06
N SER A 29 -10.33 -6.65 0.05
CA SER A 29 -10.54 -7.48 1.24
C SER A 29 -11.95 -7.31 1.82
N LYS A 30 -12.45 -6.06 1.90
CA LYS A 30 -13.82 -5.75 2.35
C LYS A 30 -14.88 -6.35 1.44
N MET A 31 -14.69 -6.26 0.12
CA MET A 31 -15.60 -6.87 -0.85
C MET A 31 -15.64 -8.38 -0.69
N TYR A 32 -14.47 -9.04 -0.60
CA TYR A 32 -14.40 -10.48 -0.39
C TYR A 32 -15.03 -10.90 0.94
N GLU A 33 -14.84 -10.14 2.02
CA GLU A 33 -15.51 -10.39 3.30
C GLU A 33 -17.03 -10.36 3.16
N GLN A 34 -17.58 -9.29 2.56
CA GLN A 34 -19.03 -9.12 2.36
C GLN A 34 -19.65 -10.17 1.42
N ASP A 35 -18.99 -10.43 0.29
CA ASP A 35 -19.46 -11.38 -0.71
C ASP A 35 -19.33 -12.82 -0.20
N PHE A 36 -18.27 -13.13 0.53
CA PHE A 36 -18.08 -14.45 1.14
C PHE A 36 -19.06 -14.71 2.29
N GLU A 37 -19.31 -13.72 3.15
CA GLU A 37 -20.35 -13.81 4.18
C GLU A 37 -21.74 -14.02 3.57
N SER A 38 -22.05 -13.31 2.47
CA SER A 38 -23.30 -13.52 1.73
C SER A 38 -23.36 -14.90 1.08
N PHE A 39 -22.26 -15.35 0.45
CA PHE A 39 -22.16 -16.65 -0.19
C PHE A 39 -22.33 -17.79 0.81
N ILE A 40 -21.56 -17.80 1.90
CA ILE A 40 -21.69 -18.77 2.99
C ILE A 40 -23.05 -18.67 3.64
N GLY A 41 -23.57 -17.46 3.88
CA GLY A 41 -24.92 -17.22 4.39
C GLY A 41 -26.01 -17.90 3.56
N MET A 42 -25.93 -17.79 2.22
CA MET A 42 -26.83 -18.47 1.29
C MET A 42 -26.59 -19.99 1.23
N TYR A 43 -25.35 -20.43 1.37
CA TYR A 43 -24.95 -21.83 1.27
C TYR A 43 -24.90 -22.59 2.60
N LEU A 44 -25.25 -21.97 3.74
CA LEU A 44 -25.18 -22.52 5.11
C LEU A 44 -26.14 -23.69 5.42
N GLY A 45 -26.50 -24.46 4.39
CA GLY A 45 -26.83 -25.88 4.53
C GLY A 45 -25.73 -26.85 4.05
N LYS A 46 -24.63 -26.37 3.43
CA LYS A 46 -23.65 -27.20 2.68
C LYS A 46 -22.18 -26.74 2.68
N ALA A 47 -21.84 -25.51 3.05
CA ALA A 47 -20.43 -25.11 3.11
C ALA A 47 -19.73 -25.77 4.31
N GLU A 48 -18.64 -26.47 4.06
CA GLU A 48 -17.84 -27.16 5.07
C GLU A 48 -16.91 -26.17 5.80
N ASN A 49 -16.48 -26.53 7.02
CA ASN A 49 -15.66 -25.68 7.87
C ASN A 49 -14.35 -25.22 7.20
N ASP A 50 -13.82 -26.04 6.29
CA ASP A 50 -12.55 -25.80 5.60
C ASP A 50 -12.62 -24.64 4.61
N GLU A 51 -13.75 -24.45 3.92
CA GLU A 51 -13.94 -23.36 2.96
C GLU A 51 -14.00 -22.01 3.67
N LYS A 52 -14.63 -21.98 4.85
CA LYS A 52 -14.65 -20.81 5.73
C LYS A 52 -13.25 -20.47 6.23
N ILE A 53 -12.46 -21.47 6.60
CA ILE A 53 -11.07 -21.28 7.05
C ILE A 53 -10.22 -20.72 5.90
N LEU A 54 -10.34 -21.26 4.69
CA LEU A 54 -9.60 -20.81 3.51
C LEU A 54 -9.89 -19.35 3.17
N ALA A 55 -11.17 -18.95 3.16
CA ALA A 55 -11.55 -17.57 2.88
C ALA A 55 -11.09 -16.60 3.96
N ASN A 56 -11.21 -16.97 5.24
CA ASN A 56 -10.71 -16.16 6.35
C ASN A 56 -9.20 -15.93 6.23
N ASN A 57 -8.43 -16.97 5.85
CA ASN A 57 -7.00 -16.85 5.63
C ASN A 57 -6.69 -15.92 4.44
N PHE A 58 -7.43 -16.05 3.33
CA PHE A 58 -7.27 -15.17 2.18
C PHE A 58 -7.54 -13.70 2.52
N ILE A 59 -8.64 -13.40 3.23
CA ILE A 59 -8.96 -12.03 3.69
C ILE A 59 -7.85 -11.49 4.59
N LYS A 60 -7.31 -12.32 5.50
CA LYS A 60 -6.20 -11.95 6.37
C LYS A 60 -4.92 -11.63 5.59
N ASP A 61 -4.63 -12.39 4.54
CA ASP A 61 -3.47 -12.16 3.67
C ASP A 61 -3.61 -10.84 2.90
N LEU A 62 -4.80 -10.53 2.38
CA LEU A 62 -5.08 -9.23 1.75
C LEU A 62 -4.91 -8.06 2.72
N ASN A 63 -5.44 -8.18 3.93
CA ASN A 63 -5.26 -7.15 4.96
C ASN A 63 -3.78 -6.94 5.33
N THR A 64 -3.02 -8.03 5.38
CA THR A 64 -1.57 -7.98 5.63
C THR A 64 -0.82 -7.30 4.48
N LEU A 65 -1.19 -7.58 3.23
CA LEU A 65 -0.61 -6.94 2.06
C LEU A 65 -0.91 -5.43 2.02
N SER A 66 -2.16 -5.04 2.27
CA SER A 66 -2.55 -3.63 2.37
C SER A 66 -1.75 -2.89 3.46
N TYR A 67 -1.55 -3.54 4.62
CA TYR A 67 -0.72 -3.00 5.69
C TYR A 67 0.74 -2.77 5.25
N PHE A 68 1.36 -3.73 4.56
CA PHE A 68 2.74 -3.57 4.09
C PHE A 68 2.88 -2.47 3.04
N TYR A 69 1.92 -2.31 2.14
CA TYR A 69 1.91 -1.18 1.22
C TYR A 69 1.76 0.15 1.97
N GLY A 70 0.84 0.25 2.93
CA GLY A 70 0.71 1.46 3.76
C GLY A 70 1.98 1.81 4.54
N GLN A 71 2.71 0.82 5.07
CA GLN A 71 4.01 1.06 5.73
C GLN A 71 5.07 1.57 4.75
N ALA A 72 5.12 1.02 3.54
CA ALA A 72 6.07 1.45 2.52
C ALA A 72 5.79 2.89 2.06
N GLU A 73 4.52 3.24 1.82
CA GLU A 73 4.10 4.62 1.55
C GLU A 73 4.51 5.57 2.69
N TYR A 74 4.17 5.20 3.94
CA TYR A 74 4.50 5.99 5.12
C TYR A 74 6.01 6.25 5.22
N TYR A 75 6.84 5.23 5.02
CA TYR A 75 8.29 5.37 5.11
C TYR A 75 8.83 6.35 4.07
N VAL A 76 8.34 6.26 2.83
CA VAL A 76 8.75 7.19 1.76
C VAL A 76 8.30 8.62 2.06
N ASN A 77 7.07 8.82 2.52
CA ASN A 77 6.55 10.14 2.90
C ASN A 77 7.31 10.72 4.10
N TYR A 78 7.63 9.90 5.11
CA TYR A 78 8.44 10.32 6.25
C TYR A 78 9.84 10.79 5.80
N CYS A 79 10.50 10.04 4.92
CA CYS A 79 11.79 10.45 4.35
C CYS A 79 11.69 11.77 3.59
N LEU A 80 10.62 11.97 2.79
CA LEU A 80 10.36 13.21 2.05
C LEU A 80 10.16 14.43 2.96
N GLU A 81 9.37 14.30 4.02
CA GLU A 81 9.07 15.39 4.94
C GLU A 81 10.29 15.84 5.76
N ASN A 82 11.17 14.89 6.07
CA ASN A 82 12.36 15.11 6.90
C ASN A 82 13.65 15.39 6.11
N LEU A 83 13.53 15.68 4.80
CA LEU A 83 14.65 16.18 4.01
C LEU A 83 15.22 17.47 4.59
N SER A 84 16.54 17.59 4.60
CA SER A 84 17.19 18.85 4.99
C SER A 84 16.87 19.95 3.98
N ALA A 85 17.01 21.22 4.37
CA ALA A 85 16.79 22.35 3.45
C ALA A 85 17.71 22.30 2.22
N GLN A 86 18.93 21.76 2.39
CA GLN A 86 19.92 21.60 1.33
C GLN A 86 19.50 20.49 0.35
N ASP A 87 18.95 19.39 0.85
CA ASP A 87 18.42 18.31 -0.01
C ASP A 87 17.16 18.75 -0.77
N LYS A 88 16.37 19.66 -0.19
CA LYS A 88 15.19 20.27 -0.85
C LYS A 88 15.58 21.15 -2.03
N GLU A 89 16.56 22.06 -1.85
CA GLU A 89 17.08 22.91 -2.94
C GLU A 89 17.72 22.10 -4.07
N GLU A 90 18.49 21.05 -3.74
CA GLU A 90 19.08 20.16 -4.76
C GLU A 90 18.02 19.36 -5.52
N ALA A 91 16.96 18.89 -4.86
CA ALA A 91 15.85 18.19 -5.52
C ALA A 91 15.06 19.10 -6.47
N GLU A 92 14.80 20.36 -6.08
CA GLU A 92 14.09 21.34 -6.91
C GLU A 92 14.94 21.79 -8.12
N SER A 93 16.25 21.99 -7.93
CA SER A 93 17.16 22.39 -9.01
C SER A 93 17.43 21.26 -10.03
N TYR A 94 17.38 20.00 -9.62
CA TYR A 94 17.50 18.86 -10.54
C TYR A 94 16.30 18.79 -11.50
N ASN A 95 15.08 19.04 -11.02
CA ASN A 95 13.89 19.17 -11.89
C ASN A 95 14.00 20.35 -12.86
N ALA A 96 14.53 21.49 -12.41
CA ALA A 96 14.69 22.68 -13.25
C ALA A 96 15.68 22.46 -14.42
N ASN A 97 16.65 21.56 -14.24
CA ASN A 97 17.69 21.25 -15.22
C ASN A 97 17.38 20.02 -16.10
N MET A 98 16.24 19.36 -15.88
CA MET A 98 15.75 18.23 -16.70
C MET A 98 14.71 18.63 -17.75
N VAL A 99 14.39 19.93 -17.87
CA VAL A 99 13.53 20.52 -18.91
C VAL A 99 14.36 20.97 -20.11
#